data_AF-A0A1I0Y4Q0-F1
#
_entry.id   AF-A0A1I0Y4Q0-F1
#
_cell.length_a   1.000
_cell.length_b   1.000
_cell.length_c   1.000
_cell.angle_alpha   90.00
_cell.angle_beta   90.00
_cell.angle_gamma   90.00
#
_symmetry.space_group_name_H-M   'P 1'
#
loop_
_entity.id
_entity.type
_entity.pdbx_description
1 polymer ?
#
loop_
_entity_poly.entity_id
_entity_poly.type
_entity_poly.pdbx_seq_one_letter_code
_entity_poly.pdbx_strand_id
1 'polypeptide(L)' 'MFENELENELEKQPEKQMDDATAGDMSELDEIEYHLTVVEFDILWNRRTTPHEQSRMESMIRLINAFEDSH' A
#
# COMPACT_ATOMS: atom_id res chain seq x y z
N MET A 1 46.94 6.05 -17.88
CA MET A 1 45.71 6.48 -18.55
C MET A 1 45.37 5.42 -19.58
N PHE A 2 44.51 4.48 -19.20
CA PHE A 2 43.64 3.74 -20.11
C PHE A 2 42.34 3.63 -19.34
N GLU A 3 41.31 4.16 -19.97
CA GLU A 3 40.04 4.55 -19.39
C GLU A 3 39.18 3.32 -19.09
N ASN A 4 38.28 3.52 -18.12
CA ASN A 4 37.30 2.55 -17.65
C ASN A 4 36.45 2.03 -18.82
N GLU A 5 36.64 0.76 -19.17
CA GLU A 5 35.84 0.05 -20.16
C GLU A 5 35.30 -1.26 -19.56
N LEU A 6 34.65 -1.15 -18.39
CA LEU A 6 34.00 -2.28 -17.70
C LEU A 6 32.84 -1.82 -16.80
N GLU A 7 32.15 -0.75 -17.18
CA GLU A 7 30.88 -0.33 -16.57
C GLU A 7 29.83 -0.18 -17.66
N ASN A 8 29.46 -1.28 -18.31
CA ASN A 8 28.28 -1.27 -19.18
C ASN A 8 27.58 -2.62 -19.32
N GLU A 9 27.59 -3.44 -18.26
CA GLU A 9 26.50 -4.39 -18.04
C GLU A 9 25.38 -3.68 -17.28
N LEU A 10 24.74 -2.76 -18.02
CA LEU A 10 23.43 -2.21 -17.75
C LEU A 10 22.46 -3.36 -17.49
N GLU A 11 22.27 -3.67 -16.21
CA GLU A 11 21.00 -3.82 -15.50
C GLU A 11 19.75 -3.69 -16.40
N LYS A 12 19.56 -4.65 -17.30
CA LYS A 12 18.29 -4.84 -18.01
C LYS A 12 17.44 -5.82 -17.21
N GLN A 13 16.99 -5.37 -16.05
CA GLN A 13 15.74 -5.89 -15.51
C GLN A 13 14.60 -5.09 -16.15
N PRO A 14 13.71 -5.73 -16.92
CA PRO A 14 12.55 -5.03 -17.46
C PRO A 14 11.67 -4.63 -16.29
N GLU A 15 11.61 -3.31 -16.08
CA GLU A 15 10.47 -2.53 -15.61
C GLU A 15 9.33 -3.40 -15.09
N LYS A 16 9.37 -3.64 -13.78
CA LYS A 16 8.20 -4.10 -13.04
C LYS A 16 7.15 -2.99 -13.20
N GLN A 17 6.27 -3.19 -14.16
CA GLN A 17 5.04 -2.45 -14.35
C GLN A 17 4.28 -2.57 -13.03
N MET A 18 4.49 -1.60 -12.15
CA MET A 18 3.60 -1.29 -11.06
C MET A 18 2.48 -0.53 -11.71
N ASP A 19 1.48 -1.30 -12.12
CA ASP A 19 0.13 -0.86 -12.29
C ASP A 19 -0.21 0.19 -11.23
N ASP A 20 -0.40 1.40 -11.74
CA ASP A 20 -1.14 2.50 -11.17
C ASP A 20 -2.54 2.00 -10.78
N ALA A 21 -2.66 1.30 -9.65
CA ALA A 21 -3.94 1.07 -9.00
C ALA A 21 -4.24 2.29 -8.13
N THR A 22 -4.76 3.27 -8.85
CA THR A 22 -5.46 4.46 -8.42
C THR A 22 -6.23 4.23 -7.12
N ALA A 23 -6.11 5.16 -6.18
CA ALA A 23 -7.09 5.31 -5.12
C ALA A 23 -8.51 5.35 -5.71
N GLY A 24 -9.38 4.45 -5.22
CA GLY A 24 -10.82 4.67 -5.20
C GLY A 24 -11.61 4.02 -6.32
N ASP A 25 -11.66 2.69 -6.33
CA ASP A 25 -12.98 2.09 -6.33
C ASP A 25 -13.28 1.71 -4.88
N MET A 26 -14.32 2.31 -4.27
CA MET A 26 -14.84 1.84 -2.98
C MET A 26 -15.64 0.54 -3.17
N SER A 27 -15.20 -0.31 -4.09
CA SER A 27 -15.84 -1.55 -4.47
C SER A 27 -15.00 -2.65 -3.86
N GLU A 28 -15.51 -3.16 -2.73
CA GLU A 28 -15.14 -4.41 -2.08
C GLU A 28 -13.62 -4.62 -1.88
N LEU A 29 -13.16 -4.50 -0.63
CA LEU A 29 -11.83 -5.00 -0.27
C LEU A 29 -11.74 -6.48 -0.65
N ASP A 30 -10.67 -6.89 -1.32
CA ASP A 30 -10.32 -8.30 -1.41
C ASP A 30 -9.79 -8.82 -0.06
N GLU A 31 -9.80 -10.14 0.19
CA GLU A 31 -9.36 -10.73 1.47
C GLU A 31 -7.91 -10.33 1.82
N ILE A 32 -7.05 -10.25 0.82
CA ILE A 32 -5.65 -9.80 0.99
C ILE A 32 -5.61 -8.32 1.40
N GLU A 33 -6.41 -7.47 0.76
CA GLU A 33 -6.46 -6.03 1.05
C GLU A 33 -7.08 -5.75 2.41
N TYR A 34 -8.07 -6.55 2.82
CA TYR A 34 -8.61 -6.54 4.18
C TYR A 34 -7.51 -6.81 5.21
N HIS A 35 -6.74 -7.89 5.04
CA HIS A 35 -5.64 -8.21 5.96
C HIS A 35 -4.56 -7.13 5.99
N LEU A 36 -4.21 -6.53 4.84
CA LEU A 36 -3.28 -5.40 4.78
C LEU A 36 -3.83 -4.17 5.51
N THR A 37 -5.12 -3.86 5.33
CA THR A 37 -5.80 -2.74 5.98
C THR A 37 -5.83 -2.91 7.50
N VAL A 38 -6.10 -4.12 7.99
CA VAL A 38 -6.07 -4.45 9.43
C VAL A 38 -4.65 -4.28 9.99
N VAL A 39 -3.62 -4.75 9.28
CA VAL A 39 -2.22 -4.60 9.72
C VAL A 39 -1.80 -3.13 9.75
N GLU A 40 -2.16 -2.35 8.73
CA GLU A 40 -1.87 -0.91 8.71
C GLU A 40 -2.58 -0.17 9.85
N PHE A 41 -3.84 -0.54 10.11
CA PHE A 41 -4.59 -0.02 11.25
C PHE A 41 -3.89 -0.35 12.58
N ASP A 42 -3.44 -1.60 12.79
CA ASP A 42 -2.74 -2.02 14.00
C ASP A 42 -1.41 -1.28 14.21
N ILE A 43 -0.68 -0.97 13.13
CA ILE A 43 0.54 -0.16 13.18
C ILE A 43 0.26 1.27 13.66
N LEU A 44 -0.88 1.84 13.28
CA LEU A 44 -1.29 3.19 13.70
C LEU A 44 -1.99 3.17 15.05
N TRP A 45 -2.52 2.02 15.45
CA TRP A 45 -3.14 1.80 16.74
C TRP A 45 -2.14 2.04 17.88
N ASN A 46 -2.61 2.68 18.95
CA ASN A 46 -1.82 3.02 20.12
C ASN A 46 -0.64 4.00 19.89
N ARG A 47 -0.56 4.68 18.73
CA ARG A 47 0.41 5.76 18.47
C ARG A 47 -0.24 7.13 18.65
N ARG A 48 0.58 8.17 18.87
CA ARG A 48 0.10 9.56 18.79
C ARG A 48 -0.09 9.90 17.31
N THR A 49 -1.32 9.83 16.85
CA THR A 49 -1.69 10.11 15.47
C THR A 49 -2.05 11.58 15.29
N THR A 50 -1.62 12.14 14.17
CA THR A 50 -2.04 13.44 13.67
C THR A 50 -3.51 13.41 13.22
N PRO A 51 -4.19 14.57 13.10
CA PRO A 51 -5.58 14.60 12.60
C PRO A 51 -5.77 13.95 11.23
N HIS A 52 -4.74 14.00 10.37
CA HIS A 52 -4.77 13.35 9.06
C HIS A 52 -4.74 11.82 9.20
N GLU A 53 -3.86 11.30 10.05
CA GLU A 53 -3.79 9.86 10.35
C GLU A 53 -5.08 9.36 11.02
N GLN A 54 -5.70 10.17 11.89
CA GLN A 54 -7.01 9.83 12.48
C GLN A 54 -8.10 9.70 11.41
N SER A 55 -8.18 10.66 10.48
CA SER A 55 -9.13 10.57 9.37
C SER A 55 -8.88 9.36 8.48
N ARG A 56 -7.61 8.97 8.28
CA ARG A 56 -7.25 7.75 7.55
C ARG A 56 -7.68 6.50 8.32
N MET A 57 -7.47 6.45 9.63
CA MET A 57 -7.93 5.35 10.49
C MET A 57 -9.45 5.20 10.45
N GLU A 58 -10.21 6.29 10.45
CA GLU A 58 -11.67 6.24 10.29
C GLU A 58 -12.09 5.64 8.95
N SER A 59 -11.40 5.98 7.86
CA SER A 59 -11.64 5.36 6.55
C SER A 59 -11.30 3.87 6.56
N MET A 60 -10.17 3.47 7.17
CA MET A 60 -9.78 2.05 7.30
C MET A 60 -10.81 1.24 8.08
N ILE A 61 -11.33 1.78 9.20
CA ILE A 61 -12.40 1.12 9.98
C ILE A 61 -13.66 0.92 9.12
N ARG A 62 -14.06 1.92 8.32
CA ARG A 62 -15.24 1.78 7.45
C ARG A 62 -15.06 0.68 6.41
N LEU A 63 -13.86 0.57 5.83
CA LEU A 63 -13.56 -0.47 4.86
C LEU A 63 -13.55 -1.87 5.50
N ILE A 64 -12.91 -2.01 6.66
CA ILE A 64 -12.91 -3.24 7.46
C ILE A 64 -14.36 -3.66 7.78
N ASN A 65 -15.17 -2.76 8.35
CA ASN A 65 -16.55 -3.07 8.69
C ASN A 65 -17.40 -3.44 7.47
N ALA A 66 -17.22 -2.75 6.33
CA ALA A 66 -17.95 -3.06 5.10
C ALA A 66 -17.60 -4.44 4.53
N PHE A 67 -16.37 -4.89 4.70
CA PHE A 67 -15.92 -6.24 4.34
C PHE A 67 -16.44 -7.30 5.31
N GLU A 68 -16.42 -7.02 6.62
CA GLU A 68 -16.96 -7.93 7.65
C GLU A 68 -18.48 -8.09 7.52
N ASP A 69 -19.23 -7.04 7.19
CA ASP A 69 -20.68 -7.10 6.98
C ASP A 69 -21.07 -7.86 5.69
N SER A 70 -20.14 -8.01 4.74
CA SER A 70 -20.39 -8.71 3.46
C SER A 70 -20.01 -10.19 3.47
N HIS A 71 -19.35 -10.70 4.53
CA HIS A 71 -18.91 -12.09 4.71
C HIS A 71 -19.63 -12.83 5.84
#